data_AF-A0A2M9TQY7-F1
#
_entry.id   AF-A0A2M9TQY7-F1
#
_cell.length_a   1.000
_cell.length_b   1.000
_cell.length_c   1.000
_cell.angle_alpha   90.00
_cell.angle_beta   90.00
_cell.angle_gamma   90.00
#
_symmetry.space_group_name_H-M   'P 1'
#
loop_
_entity.id
_entity.type
_entity.pdbx_description
1 polymer ?
#
loop_
_entity_poly.entity_id
_entity_poly.type
_entity_poly.pdbx_seq_one_letter_code
_entity_poly.pdbx_strand_id
1 'polypeptide(L)'
;MTWSYVESRDGDGDTNNSGINLPALMLRRSSDNSAVTSSDISGGIGNFSIKLYKGFTGSGNRQVELFVNGVSQGASTPFDDFSEHVFTVNNIDISGDVTIEIRNITGNQVIVDDISWTAYAGSSNDQTTEVYAPANQVAAKTVTAADITTVTSATDVFKFTVEDQGSGDGLPTNLSRVRLVPGPNNTANWSDYLQGFQVIDSDINIYTPTATISDSEILLDFSTPVSISDGGALDF
;
A
#
# COMPACT_ATOMS: atom_id res chain seq x y z
N MET A 1 -16.31 22.05 8.20
CA MET A 1 -16.83 20.84 7.56
C MET A 1 -18.35 20.93 7.54
N THR A 2 -18.97 20.82 6.37
CA THR A 2 -20.44 20.80 6.23
C THR A 2 -20.83 19.61 5.36
N TRP A 3 -22.03 19.07 5.58
CA TRP A 3 -22.61 18.04 4.71
C TRP A 3 -23.86 18.61 4.05
N SER A 4 -23.97 18.36 2.74
CA SER A 4 -25.15 18.66 1.93
C SER A 4 -25.86 17.35 1.62
N TYR A 5 -27.17 17.40 1.41
CA TYR A 5 -27.96 16.21 1.13
C TYR A 5 -28.99 16.51 0.04
N VAL A 6 -29.33 15.48 -0.73
CA VAL A 6 -30.34 15.52 -1.79
C VAL A 6 -31.39 14.47 -1.48
N GLU A 7 -32.66 14.88 -1.58
CA GLU A 7 -33.81 13.97 -1.45
C GLU A 7 -33.69 13.08 -0.20
N SER A 8 -33.63 13.70 0.98
CA SER A 8 -33.45 13.04 2.27
C SER A 8 -34.40 13.61 3.34
N ARG A 9 -34.43 12.98 4.52
CA ARG A 9 -35.21 13.42 5.68
C ARG A 9 -34.60 12.88 6.99
N ASP A 10 -35.21 13.23 8.11
CA ASP A 10 -34.87 12.71 9.43
C ASP A 10 -35.04 11.18 9.53
N GLY A 11 -34.19 10.56 10.35
CA GLY A 11 -34.35 9.17 10.80
C GLY A 11 -35.69 9.03 11.51
N ASP A 12 -36.52 8.09 11.02
CA ASP A 12 -37.96 7.94 11.30
C ASP A 12 -38.28 7.48 12.74
N GLY A 13 -37.71 8.14 13.76
CA GLY A 13 -38.00 7.89 15.18
C GLY A 13 -37.61 6.50 15.69
N ASP A 14 -36.77 5.75 14.97
CA ASP A 14 -36.55 4.31 15.19
C ASP A 14 -37.88 3.50 15.19
N THR A 15 -38.85 3.88 14.36
CA THR A 15 -40.20 3.27 14.35
C THR A 15 -40.20 1.76 14.03
N ASN A 16 -39.14 1.27 13.38
CA ASN A 16 -38.96 -0.17 13.10
C ASN A 16 -38.07 -0.88 14.14
N ASN A 17 -37.67 -0.18 15.21
CA ASN A 17 -36.94 -0.71 16.35
C ASN A 17 -35.59 -1.35 15.95
N SER A 18 -34.90 -0.73 14.99
CA SER A 18 -33.59 -1.18 14.48
C SER A 18 -32.42 -0.73 15.37
N GLY A 19 -32.71 -0.05 16.49
CA GLY A 19 -31.68 0.41 17.42
C GLY A 19 -30.95 1.66 16.94
N ILE A 20 -31.63 2.48 16.13
CA ILE A 20 -31.06 3.70 15.54
C ILE A 20 -30.79 4.73 16.64
N ASN A 21 -29.56 5.22 16.72
CA ASN A 21 -29.24 6.37 17.56
C ASN A 21 -29.66 7.65 16.81
N LEU A 22 -30.56 8.45 17.38
CA LEU A 22 -31.03 9.68 16.75
C LEU A 22 -30.26 10.90 17.28
N PRO A 23 -30.01 11.93 16.44
CA PRO A 23 -30.50 12.09 15.07
C PRO A 23 -29.69 11.31 14.02
N ALA A 24 -30.39 10.74 13.04
CA ALA A 24 -29.81 10.07 11.87
C ALA A 24 -30.42 10.62 10.56
N LEU A 25 -29.81 10.33 9.41
CA LEU A 25 -30.30 10.80 8.11
C LEU A 25 -30.90 9.64 7.30
N MET A 26 -32.14 9.79 6.84
CA MET A 26 -32.74 8.86 5.90
C MET A 26 -32.55 9.35 4.46
N LEU A 27 -31.86 8.54 3.65
CA LEU A 27 -31.81 8.69 2.20
C LEU A 27 -33.05 8.07 1.57
N ARG A 28 -33.63 8.74 0.56
CA ARG A 28 -34.83 8.30 -0.16
C ARG A 28 -34.49 7.17 -1.14
N ARG A 29 -34.83 7.29 -2.42
CA ARG A 29 -34.67 6.23 -3.42
C ARG A 29 -33.57 6.59 -4.40
N SER A 30 -32.98 5.59 -5.05
CA SER A 30 -32.02 5.82 -6.14
C SER A 30 -32.64 6.58 -7.32
N SER A 31 -33.93 6.39 -7.59
CA SER A 31 -34.69 7.17 -8.59
C SER A 31 -34.74 8.67 -8.30
N ASP A 32 -34.53 9.06 -7.05
CA ASP A 32 -34.56 10.44 -6.58
C ASP A 32 -33.13 11.04 -6.55
N ASN A 33 -32.11 10.29 -6.96
CA ASN A 33 -30.68 10.64 -6.81
C ASN A 33 -30.31 10.99 -5.36
N SER A 34 -30.88 10.26 -4.39
CA SER A 34 -30.68 10.55 -2.97
C SER A 34 -29.26 10.25 -2.49
N ALA A 35 -28.61 11.26 -1.91
CA ALA A 35 -27.23 11.19 -1.44
C ALA A 35 -26.96 12.20 -0.31
N VAL A 36 -25.84 11.99 0.38
CA VAL A 36 -25.23 12.95 1.32
C VAL A 36 -23.76 13.14 0.96
N THR A 37 -23.34 14.40 0.85
CA THR A 37 -22.02 14.80 0.31
C THR A 37 -21.34 15.82 1.20
N SER A 38 -20.07 15.61 1.52
CA SER A 38 -19.28 16.54 2.31
C SER A 38 -18.89 17.79 1.51
N SER A 39 -18.59 18.89 2.18
CA SER A 39 -17.69 19.92 1.64
C SER A 39 -16.29 19.34 1.44
N ASP A 40 -15.39 20.11 0.83
CA ASP A 40 -13.98 19.73 0.73
C ASP A 40 -13.39 19.40 2.12
N ILE A 41 -12.75 18.23 2.20
CA ILE A 41 -12.02 17.70 3.34
C ILE A 41 -10.53 17.77 3.00
N SER A 42 -9.78 18.58 3.74
CA SER A 42 -8.32 18.64 3.61
C SER A 42 -7.65 17.43 4.25
N GLY A 43 -6.54 16.97 3.68
CA GLY A 43 -5.71 15.90 4.25
C GLY A 43 -6.08 14.49 3.81
N GLY A 44 -6.88 14.35 2.76
CA GLY A 44 -7.17 13.07 2.10
C GLY A 44 -8.02 12.12 2.92
N ILE A 45 -8.11 10.88 2.44
CA ILE A 45 -8.82 9.79 3.10
C ILE A 45 -8.01 8.49 3.01
N GLY A 46 -7.93 7.78 4.15
CA GLY A 46 -7.36 6.43 4.22
C GLY A 46 -8.44 5.36 4.28
N ASN A 47 -9.23 5.34 5.36
CA ASN A 47 -10.31 4.38 5.57
C ASN A 47 -11.64 5.10 5.80
N PHE A 48 -12.74 4.44 5.46
CA PHE A 48 -14.11 4.93 5.64
C PHE A 48 -14.96 3.91 6.40
N SER A 49 -15.87 4.40 7.25
CA SER A 49 -16.89 3.61 7.92
C SER A 49 -18.19 4.39 8.10
N ILE A 50 -19.33 3.71 7.97
CA ILE A 50 -20.66 4.25 8.21
C ILE A 50 -21.59 3.17 8.76
N LYS A 51 -22.56 3.57 9.60
CA LYS A 51 -23.66 2.70 10.03
C LYS A 51 -24.86 2.86 9.13
N LEU A 52 -25.50 1.74 8.81
CA LEU A 52 -26.64 1.64 7.93
C LEU A 52 -27.77 0.92 8.67
N TYR A 53 -28.98 1.46 8.53
CA TYR A 53 -30.20 0.85 9.05
C TYR A 53 -31.29 0.84 8.00
N LYS A 54 -32.23 -0.06 8.17
CA LYS A 54 -33.38 -0.17 7.28
C LYS A 54 -34.30 1.02 7.52
N GLY A 55 -34.69 1.72 6.45
CA GLY A 55 -35.79 2.68 6.52
C GLY A 55 -37.13 1.94 6.47
N PHE A 56 -38.00 2.16 7.45
CA PHE A 56 -39.34 1.55 7.55
C PHE A 56 -39.34 0.01 7.66
N THR A 57 -40.52 -0.62 7.51
CA THR A 57 -40.76 -2.06 7.66
C THR A 57 -40.96 -2.84 6.34
N GLY A 58 -41.11 -2.14 5.21
CA GLY A 58 -41.29 -2.77 3.90
C GLY A 58 -40.09 -3.63 3.47
N SER A 59 -40.35 -4.70 2.74
CA SER A 59 -39.33 -5.63 2.22
C SER A 59 -38.51 -5.03 1.06
N GLY A 60 -37.39 -5.69 0.75
CA GLY A 60 -36.46 -5.36 -0.33
C GLY A 60 -35.13 -4.80 0.18
N ASN A 61 -34.07 -5.00 -0.60
CA ASN A 61 -32.73 -4.62 -0.14
C ASN A 61 -32.57 -3.10 0.00
N ARG A 62 -31.73 -2.71 0.98
CA ARG A 62 -31.09 -1.41 1.13
C ARG A 62 -29.62 -1.59 0.83
N GLN A 63 -29.04 -0.62 0.14
CA GLN A 63 -27.63 -0.64 -0.21
C GLN A 63 -27.18 0.79 -0.53
N VAL A 64 -25.98 1.16 -0.08
CA VAL A 64 -25.35 2.43 -0.42
C VAL A 64 -24.05 2.18 -1.16
N GLU A 65 -23.55 3.21 -1.84
CA GLU A 65 -22.24 3.22 -2.47
C GLU A 65 -21.46 4.47 -2.04
N LEU A 66 -20.17 4.27 -1.77
CA LEU A 66 -19.23 5.33 -1.42
C LEU A 66 -18.59 5.88 -2.69
N PHE A 67 -18.56 7.20 -2.83
CA PHE A 67 -17.78 7.91 -3.83
C PHE A 67 -16.81 8.86 -3.15
N VAL A 68 -15.56 8.88 -3.62
CA VAL A 68 -14.55 9.88 -3.23
C VAL A 68 -14.14 10.63 -4.48
N ASN A 69 -14.28 11.96 -4.47
CA ASN A 69 -14.06 12.81 -5.66
C ASN A 69 -14.85 12.33 -6.89
N GLY A 70 -16.07 11.84 -6.67
CA GLY A 70 -16.94 11.30 -7.73
C GLY A 70 -16.55 9.91 -8.25
N VAL A 71 -15.47 9.30 -7.76
CA VAL A 71 -15.02 7.95 -8.12
C VAL A 71 -15.56 6.95 -7.11
N SER A 72 -16.22 5.90 -7.59
CA SER A 72 -16.73 4.81 -6.74
C SER A 72 -15.60 4.11 -6.00
N GLN A 73 -15.80 3.90 -4.70
CA GLN A 73 -14.92 3.16 -3.80
C GLN A 73 -15.54 1.82 -3.35
N GLY A 74 -16.74 1.50 -3.84
CA GLY A 74 -17.45 0.26 -3.53
C GLY A 74 -18.82 0.46 -2.89
N ALA A 75 -19.63 -0.59 -2.97
CA ALA A 75 -20.97 -0.65 -2.42
C ALA A 75 -21.03 -1.49 -1.13
N SER A 76 -21.92 -1.14 -0.22
CA SER A 76 -22.20 -1.93 0.97
C SER A 76 -22.77 -3.30 0.60
N THR A 77 -22.74 -4.27 1.52
CA THR A 77 -23.55 -5.49 1.37
C THR A 77 -25.04 -5.09 1.35
N PRO A 78 -25.86 -5.63 0.42
CA PRO A 78 -27.30 -5.41 0.45
C PRO A 78 -27.94 -6.05 1.69
N PHE A 79 -28.91 -5.39 2.32
CA PHE A 79 -29.59 -5.92 3.51
C PHE A 79 -31.10 -5.61 3.53
N ASP A 80 -31.89 -6.48 4.18
CA ASP A 80 -33.35 -6.33 4.33
C ASP A 80 -33.86 -6.76 5.72
N ASP A 81 -33.02 -6.64 6.75
CA ASP A 81 -33.35 -6.93 8.15
C ASP A 81 -33.37 -5.64 9.00
N PHE A 82 -33.68 -5.77 10.29
CA PHE A 82 -33.77 -4.66 11.25
C PHE A 82 -32.51 -4.53 12.12
N SER A 83 -31.38 -5.09 11.69
CA SER A 83 -30.12 -5.00 12.42
C SER A 83 -29.35 -3.74 12.01
N GLU A 84 -28.40 -3.33 12.85
CA GLU A 84 -27.35 -2.40 12.46
C GLU A 84 -26.40 -3.08 11.48
N HIS A 85 -26.07 -2.39 10.38
CA HIS A 85 -25.05 -2.82 9.43
C HIS A 85 -23.92 -1.80 9.41
N VAL A 86 -22.67 -2.27 9.45
CA VAL A 86 -21.49 -1.40 9.31
C VAL A 86 -20.90 -1.61 7.91
N PHE A 87 -20.80 -0.53 7.15
CA PHE A 87 -20.14 -0.54 5.85
C PHE A 87 -18.77 0.13 5.98
N THR A 88 -17.72 -0.62 5.69
CA THR A 88 -16.33 -0.15 5.71
C THR A 88 -15.67 -0.28 4.34
N VAL A 89 -14.81 0.68 4.02
CA VAL A 89 -13.88 0.61 2.88
C VAL A 89 -12.50 1.00 3.39
N ASN A 90 -11.54 0.09 3.28
CA ASN A 90 -10.17 0.30 3.74
C ASN A 90 -9.24 0.53 2.56
N ASN A 91 -8.08 1.15 2.82
CA ASN A 91 -7.02 1.39 1.84
C ASN A 91 -7.52 2.19 0.62
N ILE A 92 -8.33 3.22 0.85
CA ILE A 92 -8.74 4.18 -0.20
C ILE A 92 -7.52 4.99 -0.64
N ASP A 93 -6.71 5.42 0.32
CA ASP A 93 -5.38 6.00 0.13
C ASP A 93 -5.29 7.15 -0.89
N ILE A 94 -6.26 8.06 -0.83
CA ILE A 94 -6.31 9.25 -1.68
C ILE A 94 -5.77 10.45 -0.90
N SER A 95 -4.68 11.02 -1.39
CA SER A 95 -4.06 12.24 -0.84
C SER A 95 -4.75 13.51 -1.34
N GLY A 96 -4.42 14.65 -0.72
CA GLY A 96 -4.95 15.96 -1.10
C GLY A 96 -6.39 16.21 -0.64
N ASP A 97 -6.99 17.29 -1.12
CA ASP A 97 -8.37 17.61 -0.74
C ASP A 97 -9.35 16.63 -1.39
N VAL A 98 -10.33 16.16 -0.62
CA VAL A 98 -11.32 15.17 -1.07
C VAL A 98 -12.74 15.57 -0.73
N THR A 99 -13.69 15.08 -1.51
CA THR A 99 -15.12 15.06 -1.20
C THR A 99 -15.57 13.62 -1.00
N ILE A 100 -16.44 13.40 -0.01
CA ILE A 100 -17.05 12.10 0.27
C ILE A 100 -18.54 12.20 -0.05
N GLU A 101 -19.05 11.26 -0.86
CA GLU A 101 -20.47 11.11 -1.13
C GLU A 101 -20.93 9.68 -0.79
N ILE A 102 -22.06 9.58 -0.10
CA ILE A 102 -22.76 8.32 0.13
C ILE A 102 -24.08 8.39 -0.61
N ARG A 103 -24.28 7.49 -1.58
CA ARG A 103 -25.46 7.45 -2.44
C ARG A 103 -26.29 6.22 -2.15
N ASN A 104 -27.61 6.37 -2.04
CA ASN A 104 -28.49 5.20 -2.05
C ASN A 104 -28.63 4.69 -3.48
N ILE A 105 -28.28 3.42 -3.70
CA ILE A 105 -28.33 2.78 -5.02
C ILE A 105 -29.53 1.84 -5.18
N THR A 106 -30.45 1.84 -4.22
CA THR A 106 -31.67 1.01 -4.23
C THR A 106 -32.96 1.81 -4.27
N GLY A 107 -34.06 1.17 -4.64
CA GLY A 107 -35.40 1.78 -4.62
C GLY A 107 -36.02 1.94 -3.22
N ASN A 108 -35.34 1.46 -2.17
CA ASN A 108 -35.83 1.47 -0.79
C ASN A 108 -35.02 2.42 0.07
N GLN A 109 -35.67 3.05 1.05
CA GLN A 109 -35.02 4.01 1.93
C GLN A 109 -34.04 3.33 2.88
N VAL A 110 -32.90 3.98 3.07
CA VAL A 110 -31.80 3.57 3.94
C VAL A 110 -31.49 4.72 4.89
N ILE A 111 -31.29 4.40 6.16
CA ILE A 111 -30.87 5.36 7.16
C ILE A 111 -29.36 5.22 7.31
N VAL A 112 -28.66 6.34 7.32
CA VAL A 112 -27.22 6.44 7.49
C VAL A 112 -26.90 7.21 8.76
N ASP A 113 -25.91 6.76 9.50
CA ASP A 113 -25.45 7.39 10.73
C ASP A 113 -23.95 7.10 10.99
N ASP A 114 -23.35 7.83 11.93
CA ASP A 114 -21.98 7.63 12.40
C ASP A 114 -20.94 7.55 11.26
N ILE A 115 -21.00 8.50 10.31
CA ILE A 115 -20.00 8.62 9.24
C ILE A 115 -18.64 8.96 9.86
N SER A 116 -17.65 8.12 9.57
CA SER A 116 -16.27 8.31 10.04
C SER A 116 -15.26 7.95 8.95
N TRP A 117 -14.11 8.62 9.00
CA TRP A 117 -12.99 8.35 8.12
C TRP A 117 -11.67 8.64 8.84
N THR A 118 -10.59 8.06 8.35
CA THR A 118 -9.23 8.49 8.71
C THR A 118 -8.71 9.41 7.62
N ALA A 119 -7.89 10.41 7.98
CA ALA A 119 -7.10 11.14 7.01
C ALA A 119 -6.21 10.18 6.20
N TYR A 120 -5.76 10.62 5.03
CA TYR A 120 -4.71 9.91 4.30
C TYR A 120 -3.44 9.91 5.14
N ALA A 121 -3.14 8.77 5.74
CA ALA A 121 -1.80 8.47 6.22
C ALA A 121 -1.13 7.78 5.04
N GLY A 122 -0.36 8.53 4.24
CA GLY A 122 0.28 7.93 3.08
C GLY A 122 1.04 6.67 3.46
N SER A 123 1.09 5.69 2.55
CA SER A 123 2.05 4.60 2.65
C SER A 123 3.43 5.26 2.65
N SER A 124 3.96 5.51 3.84
CA SER A 124 5.22 6.21 4.03
C SER A 124 6.39 5.30 3.72
N ASN A 125 6.26 4.36 2.76
CA ASN A 125 7.37 3.55 2.28
C ASN A 125 8.55 4.49 2.09
N ASP A 126 9.61 4.23 2.84
CA ASP A 126 10.78 5.09 2.82
C ASP A 126 11.26 5.28 1.37
N GLN A 127 11.46 6.55 0.98
CA GLN A 127 12.04 6.93 -0.31
C GLN A 127 13.53 7.28 -0.19
N THR A 128 14.12 7.04 0.99
CA THR A 128 15.48 7.44 1.34
C THR A 128 16.44 6.27 1.47
N THR A 129 16.07 5.08 0.97
CA THR A 129 17.05 4.03 0.68
C THR A 129 18.05 4.54 -0.36
N GLU A 130 19.32 4.60 0.03
CA GLU A 130 20.43 4.97 -0.85
C GLU A 130 21.37 3.78 -1.04
N VAL A 131 21.94 3.69 -2.24
CA VAL A 131 22.97 2.68 -2.55
C VAL A 131 24.25 3.39 -2.91
N TYR A 132 25.30 3.14 -2.11
CA TYR A 132 26.59 3.77 -2.32
C TYR A 132 27.58 2.81 -2.97
N ALA A 133 28.33 3.35 -3.92
CA ALA A 133 29.56 2.72 -4.35
C ALA A 133 30.60 2.78 -3.20
N PRO A 134 31.43 1.73 -3.04
CA PRO A 134 32.46 1.70 -2.01
C PRO A 134 33.51 2.78 -2.28
N ALA A 135 34.04 3.35 -1.19
CA ALA A 135 35.12 4.34 -1.28
C ALA A 135 36.37 3.79 -1.99
N ASN A 136 36.62 2.48 -1.84
CA ASN A 136 37.64 1.75 -2.57
C ASN A 136 36.99 0.55 -3.24
N GLN A 137 37.01 0.52 -4.57
CA GLN A 137 36.65 -0.67 -5.34
C GLN A 137 37.66 -1.79 -5.10
N VAL A 138 37.22 -3.03 -5.31
CA VAL A 138 38.12 -4.18 -5.28
C VAL A 138 39.23 -3.97 -6.32
N ALA A 139 40.49 -4.06 -5.89
CA ALA A 139 41.62 -3.85 -6.78
C ALA A 139 41.66 -4.92 -7.89
N ALA A 140 42.04 -4.52 -9.11
CA ALA A 140 42.18 -5.45 -10.21
C ALA A 140 43.20 -6.56 -9.86
N LYS A 141 42.80 -7.81 -10.07
CA LYS A 141 43.61 -9.00 -9.80
C LYS A 141 43.35 -10.05 -10.86
N THR A 142 44.38 -10.79 -11.26
CA THR A 142 44.21 -12.00 -12.08
C THR A 142 43.66 -13.12 -11.22
N VAL A 143 42.52 -13.67 -11.62
CA VAL A 143 41.88 -14.80 -10.96
C VAL A 143 42.03 -16.03 -11.84
N THR A 144 42.73 -17.05 -11.35
CA THR A 144 42.81 -18.35 -12.02
C THR A 144 41.58 -19.16 -11.63
N ALA A 145 40.68 -19.44 -12.57
CA ALA A 145 39.43 -20.15 -12.30
C ALA A 145 39.65 -21.52 -11.61
N ALA A 146 40.76 -22.20 -11.90
CA ALA A 146 41.10 -23.49 -11.28
C ALA A 146 41.38 -23.40 -9.76
N ASP A 147 41.75 -22.21 -9.26
CA ASP A 147 42.08 -21.99 -7.85
C ASP A 147 40.85 -21.53 -7.03
N ILE A 148 39.75 -21.19 -7.69
CA ILE A 148 38.53 -20.61 -7.09
C ILE A 148 37.35 -21.56 -7.33
N THR A 149 37.36 -22.70 -6.64
CA THR A 149 36.38 -23.78 -6.85
C THR A 149 35.42 -23.96 -5.69
N THR A 150 35.59 -23.20 -4.61
CA THR A 150 34.77 -23.25 -3.40
C THR A 150 34.46 -21.87 -2.87
N VAL A 151 33.42 -21.75 -2.04
CA VAL A 151 33.07 -20.50 -1.33
C VAL A 151 34.22 -19.97 -0.47
N THR A 152 35.02 -20.85 0.13
CA THR A 152 36.17 -20.46 0.96
C THR A 152 37.38 -20.01 0.16
N SER A 153 37.41 -20.30 -1.14
CA SER A 153 38.44 -19.83 -2.07
C SER A 153 37.94 -18.66 -2.94
N ALA A 154 36.68 -18.23 -2.78
CA ALA A 154 36.11 -17.12 -3.52
C ALA A 154 36.88 -15.82 -3.28
N THR A 155 36.80 -14.92 -4.27
CA THR A 155 37.38 -13.57 -4.20
C THR A 155 36.28 -12.56 -4.42
N ASP A 156 36.36 -11.44 -3.71
CA ASP A 156 35.44 -10.33 -3.89
C ASP A 156 35.54 -9.79 -5.31
N VAL A 157 34.39 -9.44 -5.89
CA VAL A 157 34.27 -8.93 -7.26
C VAL A 157 33.47 -7.64 -7.33
N PHE A 158 32.50 -7.48 -6.44
CA PHE A 158 31.71 -6.27 -6.25
C PHE A 158 31.66 -5.95 -4.76
N LYS A 159 31.58 -4.66 -4.44
CA LYS A 159 31.26 -4.17 -3.11
C LYS A 159 30.26 -3.04 -3.26
N PHE A 160 29.28 -2.95 -2.36
CA PHE A 160 28.32 -1.84 -2.28
C PHE A 160 27.75 -1.71 -0.87
N THR A 161 27.23 -0.54 -0.54
CA THR A 161 26.54 -0.30 0.74
C THR A 161 25.10 0.05 0.45
N VAL A 162 24.16 -0.53 1.20
CA VAL A 162 22.76 -0.10 1.21
C VAL A 162 22.51 0.58 2.55
N GLU A 163 22.08 1.84 2.50
CA GLU A 163 21.69 2.61 3.68
C GLU A 163 20.20 2.89 3.63
N ASP A 164 19.56 2.63 4.75
CA ASP A 164 18.28 3.19 5.12
C ASP A 164 18.56 4.48 5.91
N GLN A 165 18.18 5.64 5.38
CA GLN A 165 18.54 6.92 6.01
C GLN A 165 17.72 7.24 7.27
N GLY A 166 16.82 6.35 7.69
CA GLY A 166 16.08 6.49 8.94
C GLY A 166 15.07 7.63 8.92
N SER A 167 14.60 7.99 7.73
CA SER A 167 13.60 9.03 7.53
C SER A 167 12.34 8.41 6.93
N GLY A 168 11.15 8.87 7.31
CA GLY A 168 9.90 8.34 6.76
C GLY A 168 9.10 7.45 7.72
N ASP A 169 8.86 6.19 7.34
CA ASP A 169 7.94 5.26 8.04
C ASP A 169 8.50 4.65 9.35
N GLY A 170 9.79 4.78 9.62
CA GLY A 170 10.42 4.12 10.77
C GLY A 170 10.45 2.59 10.62
N LEU A 171 10.39 2.08 9.39
CA LEU A 171 10.44 0.67 9.05
C LEU A 171 11.75 0.34 8.31
N PRO A 172 12.23 -0.91 8.39
CA PRO A 172 13.46 -1.30 7.70
C PRO A 172 13.29 -1.38 6.17
N THR A 173 14.34 -0.97 5.45
CA THR A 173 14.55 -1.34 4.05
C THR A 173 14.67 -2.87 3.89
N ASN A 174 13.83 -3.46 3.03
CA ASN A 174 13.86 -4.90 2.70
C ASN A 174 14.37 -5.14 1.27
N LEU A 175 15.65 -5.50 1.15
CA LEU A 175 16.33 -5.72 -0.12
C LEU A 175 15.93 -7.07 -0.74
N SER A 176 15.13 -7.01 -1.82
CA SER A 176 14.63 -8.21 -2.52
C SER A 176 15.34 -8.49 -3.84
N ARG A 177 15.96 -7.48 -4.46
CA ARG A 177 16.72 -7.62 -5.71
C ARG A 177 17.87 -6.62 -5.75
N VAL A 178 19.02 -7.09 -6.24
CA VAL A 178 20.13 -6.23 -6.65
C VAL A 178 20.32 -6.34 -8.16
N ARG A 179 20.51 -5.19 -8.83
CA ARG A 179 20.82 -5.10 -10.26
C ARG A 179 22.16 -4.41 -10.44
N LEU A 180 23.15 -5.15 -10.90
CA LEU A 180 24.47 -4.62 -11.24
C LEU A 180 24.53 -4.39 -12.75
N VAL A 181 25.04 -3.23 -13.15
CA VAL A 181 25.18 -2.84 -14.56
C VAL A 181 26.65 -2.53 -14.85
N PRO A 182 27.20 -2.96 -16.00
CA PRO A 182 28.57 -2.64 -16.35
C PRO A 182 28.82 -1.14 -16.39
N GLY A 183 29.93 -0.71 -15.81
CA GLY A 183 30.42 0.66 -15.99
C GLY A 183 30.84 0.94 -17.44
N PRO A 184 30.97 2.21 -17.84
CA PRO A 184 31.24 2.61 -19.23
C PRO A 184 32.57 2.08 -19.80
N ASN A 185 33.53 1.72 -18.94
CA ASN A 185 34.82 1.18 -19.32
C ASN A 185 34.92 -0.34 -19.14
N ASN A 186 33.81 -1.04 -18.85
CA ASN A 186 33.81 -2.48 -18.71
C ASN A 186 34.08 -3.14 -20.07
N THR A 187 35.13 -3.97 -20.12
CA THR A 187 35.49 -4.78 -21.29
C THR A 187 35.25 -6.27 -21.06
N ALA A 188 34.85 -6.66 -19.84
CA ALA A 188 34.58 -8.04 -19.50
C ALA A 188 33.24 -8.50 -20.06
N ASN A 189 33.22 -9.68 -20.68
CA ASN A 189 32.00 -10.40 -21.03
C ASN A 189 31.54 -11.20 -19.79
N TRP A 190 30.58 -10.67 -19.04
CA TRP A 190 30.20 -11.24 -17.75
C TRP A 190 29.61 -12.64 -17.88
N SER A 191 28.84 -12.90 -18.94
CA SER A 191 28.24 -14.22 -19.15
C SER A 191 29.25 -15.32 -19.50
N ASP A 192 30.38 -14.96 -20.10
CA ASP A 192 31.47 -15.91 -20.41
C ASP A 192 32.31 -16.28 -19.17
N TYR A 193 32.46 -15.36 -18.21
CA TYR A 193 33.42 -15.50 -17.11
C TYR A 193 32.78 -15.75 -15.73
N LEU A 194 31.50 -15.44 -15.55
CA LEU A 194 30.80 -15.58 -14.27
C LEU A 194 29.75 -16.69 -14.35
N GLN A 195 29.74 -17.59 -13.37
CA GLN A 195 28.80 -18.72 -13.31
C GLN A 195 27.86 -18.66 -12.10
N GLY A 196 28.13 -17.79 -11.14
CA GLY A 196 27.31 -17.64 -9.94
C GLY A 196 27.87 -16.60 -8.99
N PHE A 197 27.05 -16.22 -8.02
CA PHE A 197 27.38 -15.24 -6.99
C PHE A 197 27.01 -15.79 -5.62
N GLN A 198 27.85 -15.48 -4.64
CA GLN A 198 27.48 -15.47 -3.25
C GLN A 198 27.56 -14.03 -2.79
N VAL A 199 26.57 -13.59 -2.01
CA VAL A 199 26.57 -12.25 -1.41
C VAL A 199 26.89 -12.44 0.06
N ILE A 200 27.83 -11.66 0.59
CA ILE A 200 28.27 -11.74 1.97
C ILE A 200 28.24 -10.33 2.53
N ASP A 201 27.68 -10.13 3.72
CA ASP A 201 27.71 -8.81 4.36
C ASP A 201 28.93 -8.62 5.27
N SER A 202 29.10 -7.41 5.81
CA SER A 202 30.16 -7.08 6.77
C SER A 202 30.14 -7.89 8.06
N ASP A 203 29.01 -8.51 8.41
CA ASP A 203 28.84 -9.38 9.57
C ASP A 203 29.11 -10.87 9.24
N ILE A 204 29.55 -11.15 8.00
CA ILE A 204 29.87 -12.49 7.50
C ILE A 204 28.61 -13.36 7.33
N ASN A 205 27.42 -12.75 7.27
CA ASN A 205 26.22 -13.48 6.88
C ASN A 205 26.28 -13.79 5.38
N ILE A 206 25.90 -15.01 5.04
CA ILE A 206 25.97 -15.53 3.67
C ILE A 206 24.56 -15.58 3.09
N TYR A 207 24.38 -14.93 1.94
CA TYR A 207 23.16 -14.95 1.15
C TYR A 207 23.38 -15.66 -0.18
N THR A 208 22.39 -16.46 -0.60
CA THR A 208 22.42 -17.22 -1.86
C THR A 208 21.26 -16.80 -2.76
N PRO A 209 21.31 -15.58 -3.32
CA PRO A 209 20.30 -15.14 -4.27
C PRO A 209 20.36 -15.98 -5.56
N THR A 210 19.23 -16.03 -6.27
CA THR A 210 19.23 -16.57 -7.63
C THR A 210 19.87 -15.54 -8.54
N ALA A 211 20.97 -15.91 -9.21
CA ALA A 211 21.69 -15.02 -10.12
C ALA A 211 21.27 -15.24 -11.58
N THR A 212 20.88 -14.17 -12.26
CA THR A 212 20.72 -14.12 -13.72
C THR A 212 21.83 -13.24 -14.29
N ILE A 213 22.71 -13.80 -15.12
CA ILE A 213 23.92 -13.14 -15.60
C ILE A 213 23.82 -12.92 -17.10
N SER A 214 24.10 -11.69 -17.54
CA SER A 214 24.24 -11.29 -18.93
C SER A 214 25.37 -10.28 -19.08
N ASP A 215 25.75 -9.97 -20.32
CA ASP A 215 26.78 -8.94 -20.58
C ASP A 215 26.30 -7.52 -20.32
N SER A 216 24.98 -7.32 -20.19
CA SER A 216 24.36 -6.02 -19.92
C SER A 216 24.02 -5.80 -18.45
N GLU A 217 23.85 -6.86 -17.67
CA GLU A 217 23.46 -6.79 -16.26
C GLU A 217 23.62 -8.13 -15.54
N ILE A 218 23.74 -8.04 -14.21
CA ILE A 218 23.56 -9.15 -13.28
C ILE A 218 22.36 -8.81 -12.39
N LEU A 219 21.40 -9.72 -12.32
CA LEU A 219 20.29 -9.65 -11.39
C LEU A 219 20.48 -10.69 -10.29
N LEU A 220 20.39 -10.26 -9.04
CA LEU A 220 20.45 -11.10 -7.85
C LEU A 220 19.09 -11.01 -7.15
N ASP A 221 18.29 -12.06 -7.25
CA ASP A 221 16.96 -12.14 -6.63
C ASP A 221 17.02 -12.91 -5.31
N PHE A 222 16.64 -12.25 -4.21
CA PHE A 222 16.63 -12.81 -2.87
C PHE A 222 15.25 -13.41 -2.56
N SER A 223 15.18 -14.72 -2.32
CA SER A 223 13.93 -15.42 -1.98
C SER A 223 13.41 -15.05 -0.60
N THR A 224 14.33 -14.71 0.31
CA THR A 224 14.04 -14.03 1.58
C THR A 224 14.75 -12.67 1.52
N PRO A 225 14.03 -11.54 1.57
CA PRO A 225 14.66 -10.23 1.56
C PRO A 225 15.67 -10.03 2.68
N VAL A 226 16.75 -9.30 2.39
CA VAL A 226 17.72 -8.89 3.41
C VAL A 226 17.22 -7.62 4.07
N SER A 227 17.09 -7.62 5.39
CA SER A 227 16.59 -6.46 6.14
C SER A 227 17.74 -5.57 6.57
N ILE A 228 17.68 -4.30 6.19
CA ILE A 228 18.51 -3.21 6.72
C ILE A 228 17.64 -2.43 7.69
N SER A 229 18.07 -2.25 8.94
CA SER A 229 17.27 -1.56 9.97
C SER A 229 17.01 -0.10 9.59
N ASP A 230 15.90 0.47 10.07
CA ASP A 230 15.61 1.92 10.01
C ASP A 230 16.80 2.74 10.53
N GLY A 231 17.33 3.64 9.71
CA GLY A 231 18.52 4.46 10.03
C GLY A 231 19.85 3.68 10.05
N GLY A 232 19.85 2.46 9.52
CA GLY A 232 21.00 1.58 9.45
C GLY A 232 21.63 1.50 8.06
N ALA A 233 22.86 0.99 8.01
CA ALA A 233 23.55 0.68 6.76
C ALA A 233 24.14 -0.73 6.83
N LEU A 234 24.14 -1.43 5.70
CA LEU A 234 24.76 -2.74 5.55
C LEU A 234 25.68 -2.76 4.33
N ASP A 235 26.92 -3.17 4.58
CA ASP A 235 27.96 -3.36 3.57
C ASP A 235 27.86 -4.78 3.00
N PHE A 236 27.87 -4.90 1.66
CA PHE A 236 27.85 -6.14 0.89
C PHE A 236 29.03 -6.23 -0.08
#